data_AF-A0A2N2K8D4-F1
#
_entry.id   AF-A0A2N2K8D4-F1
#
_cell.length_a   1.000
_cell.length_b   1.000
_cell.length_c   1.000
_cell.angle_alpha   90.00
_cell.angle_beta   90.00
_cell.angle_gamma   90.00
#
_symmetry.space_group_name_H-M   'P 1'
#
loop_
_entity.id
_entity.type
_entity.pdbx_description
1 polymer ?
#
loop_
_entity_poly.entity_id
_entity_poly.type
_entity_poly.pdbx_seq_one_letter_code
_entity_poly.pdbx_strand_id
1 'polypeptide(L)'
;MAWSPQANFLGEKPEKFSLFDVPSHARLKRDVELDLVFLFEFNRDLDRNAQLVRLNEGFFEQRMEKLEAHVPICTNAYENALARLHELLLICAANYANNCEYAAVGDLMFNPRLTLVHIRGCKEPVVKERHMPLTEQFRYRAQTHAGVVSWLKTETTVRIEKEPLIPHSYGILKNSRFILHGYLEYARARAVQIAQLISSLCCQGFENRMDLETWLRSANEADRALVESSLIPLDWQRFRRLGALVDRALHQMRVNPIFL
;
A
#
# COMPACT_ATOMS: atom_id res chain seq x y z
N MET A 1 -57.90 -40.55 -8.64
CA MET A 1 -57.09 -40.38 -9.87
C MET A 1 -55.73 -40.97 -9.60
N ALA A 2 -55.41 -42.06 -10.28
CA ALA A 2 -54.20 -42.83 -10.14
C ALA A 2 -53.11 -42.26 -11.03
N TRP A 3 -51.93 -41.98 -10.48
CA TRP A 3 -50.69 -41.78 -11.24
C TRP A 3 -49.59 -42.63 -10.59
N SER A 4 -49.16 -43.64 -11.33
CA SER A 4 -48.02 -44.51 -11.01
C SER A 4 -46.69 -43.81 -11.26
N PRO A 5 -45.60 -44.27 -10.61
CA PRO A 5 -44.24 -43.82 -10.82
C PRO A 5 -43.57 -44.59 -11.98
N GLN A 6 -42.71 -43.92 -12.75
CA GLN A 6 -41.68 -44.59 -13.54
C GLN A 6 -40.34 -43.91 -13.28
N ALA A 7 -39.51 -44.65 -12.55
CA ALA A 7 -38.09 -44.39 -12.39
C ALA A 7 -37.37 -44.71 -13.71
N ASN A 8 -36.65 -43.74 -14.25
CA ASN A 8 -35.56 -43.98 -15.20
C ASN A 8 -34.24 -43.87 -14.42
N PHE A 9 -33.75 -45.02 -13.98
CA PHE A 9 -32.34 -45.24 -13.74
C PHE A 9 -31.74 -45.75 -15.06
N LEU A 10 -30.67 -45.11 -15.53
CA LEU A 10 -29.45 -45.74 -16.07
C LEU A 10 -28.64 -44.71 -16.88
N GLY A 11 -27.42 -44.42 -16.42
CA GLY A 11 -26.32 -44.15 -17.35
C GLY A 11 -25.51 -42.86 -17.17
N GLU A 12 -25.33 -42.31 -15.97
CA GLU A 12 -24.21 -41.37 -15.78
C GLU A 12 -22.91 -42.15 -15.57
N LYS A 13 -22.06 -42.11 -16.60
CA LYS A 13 -20.66 -42.56 -16.56
C LYS A 13 -19.96 -41.81 -15.42
N PRO A 14 -19.04 -42.46 -14.68
CA PRO A 14 -18.19 -41.74 -13.75
C PRO A 14 -17.33 -40.77 -14.58
N GLU A 15 -17.58 -39.47 -14.42
CA GLU A 15 -16.59 -38.45 -14.75
C GLU A 15 -15.31 -38.85 -14.00
N LYS A 16 -14.33 -39.27 -14.78
CA LYS A 16 -12.98 -39.46 -14.30
C LYS A 16 -12.54 -38.10 -13.76
N PHE A 17 -12.59 -37.94 -12.44
CA PHE A 17 -11.78 -36.97 -11.73
C PHE A 17 -10.35 -37.16 -12.24
N SER A 18 -9.88 -36.20 -13.04
CA SER A 18 -8.52 -36.14 -13.54
C SER A 18 -7.62 -36.00 -12.32
N LEU A 19 -7.07 -37.13 -11.88
CA LEU A 19 -6.02 -37.20 -10.88
C LEU A 19 -4.80 -36.46 -11.45
N PHE A 20 -4.50 -35.31 -10.86
CA PHE A 20 -3.19 -34.66 -10.83
C PHE A 20 -2.56 -34.35 -12.20
N ASP A 21 -2.77 -33.12 -12.68
CA ASP A 21 -1.73 -32.41 -13.42
C ASP A 21 -0.57 -32.12 -12.45
N VAL A 22 0.26 -33.12 -12.17
CA VAL A 22 1.54 -32.91 -11.50
C VAL A 22 2.38 -32.04 -12.45
N PRO A 23 2.75 -30.80 -12.07
CA PRO A 23 3.62 -29.99 -12.91
C PRO A 23 4.89 -30.79 -13.16
N SER A 24 5.27 -30.96 -14.44
CA SER A 24 6.53 -31.63 -14.74
C SER A 24 7.65 -30.91 -13.99
N HIS A 25 8.62 -31.67 -13.47
CA HIS A 25 9.74 -31.11 -12.69
C HIS A 25 10.45 -29.96 -13.43
N ALA A 26 10.50 -30.02 -14.77
CA ALA A 26 11.03 -28.97 -15.62
C ALA A 26 10.20 -27.66 -15.60
N ARG A 27 8.87 -27.75 -15.49
CA ARG A 27 7.98 -26.58 -15.39
C ARG A 27 8.16 -25.88 -14.05
N LEU A 28 8.13 -26.62 -12.95
CA LEU A 28 8.35 -26.08 -11.61
C LEU A 28 9.72 -25.40 -11.49
N LYS A 29 10.78 -26.03 -12.02
CA LYS A 29 12.13 -25.45 -12.03
C LYS A 29 12.18 -24.11 -12.79
N ARG A 30 11.49 -24.02 -13.93
CA ARG A 30 11.39 -22.77 -14.71
C ARG A 30 10.63 -21.69 -13.94
N ASP A 31 9.52 -22.04 -13.31
CA ASP A 31 8.70 -21.07 -12.58
C ASP A 31 9.45 -20.50 -11.38
N VAL A 32 10.20 -21.34 -10.65
CA VAL A 32 11.11 -20.91 -9.57
C VAL A 32 12.20 -19.98 -10.10
N GLU A 33 12.80 -20.31 -11.25
CA GLU A 33 13.84 -19.46 -11.85
C GLU A 33 13.28 -18.07 -12.23
N LEU A 34 12.09 -18.01 -12.82
CA LEU A 34 11.41 -16.75 -13.15
C LEU A 34 11.11 -15.92 -11.91
N ASP A 35 10.64 -16.56 -10.84
CA ASP A 35 10.37 -15.90 -9.56
C ASP A 35 11.65 -15.32 -8.93
N LEU A 36 12.74 -16.10 -8.91
CA LEU A 36 14.04 -15.64 -8.40
C LEU A 36 14.59 -14.47 -9.21
N VAL A 37 14.45 -14.50 -10.55
CA VAL A 37 14.87 -13.40 -11.43
C VAL A 37 14.04 -12.15 -11.15
N PHE A 38 12.71 -12.29 -11.05
CA PHE A 38 11.82 -11.18 -10.76
C PHE A 38 12.19 -10.50 -9.44
N LEU A 39 12.31 -11.28 -8.35
CA LEU A 39 12.57 -10.74 -7.02
C LEU A 39 13.96 -10.12 -6.92
N PHE A 40 14.97 -10.70 -7.57
CA PHE A 40 16.31 -10.12 -7.65
C PHE A 40 16.30 -8.76 -8.36
N GLU A 41 15.64 -8.70 -9.53
CA GLU A 41 15.52 -7.46 -10.31
C GLU A 41 14.71 -6.40 -9.59
N PHE A 42 13.63 -6.80 -8.91
CA PHE A 42 12.83 -5.92 -8.07
C PHE A 42 13.66 -5.34 -6.91
N ASN A 43 14.40 -6.19 -6.20
CA ASN A 43 15.26 -5.77 -5.09
C ASN A 43 16.31 -4.74 -5.57
N ARG A 44 16.97 -5.04 -6.70
CA ARG A 44 17.97 -4.16 -7.31
C ARG A 44 17.39 -2.84 -7.82
N ASP A 45 16.17 -2.88 -8.37
CA ASP A 45 15.47 -1.69 -8.80
C ASP A 45 15.17 -0.76 -7.62
N LEU A 46 14.76 -1.29 -6.45
CA LEU A 46 14.59 -0.47 -5.25
C LEU A 46 15.90 0.23 -4.84
N ASP A 47 17.05 -0.46 -4.89
CA ASP A 47 18.35 0.17 -4.60
C ASP A 47 18.68 1.32 -5.56
N ARG A 48 18.47 1.11 -6.87
CA ARG A 48 18.78 2.12 -7.89
C ARG A 48 17.89 3.35 -7.81
N ASN A 49 16.67 3.19 -7.30
CA ASN A 49 15.68 4.26 -7.25
C ASN A 49 15.48 4.83 -5.83
N ALA A 50 16.20 4.35 -4.82
CA ALA A 50 16.17 4.83 -3.44
C ALA A 50 16.84 6.21 -3.28
N GLN A 51 16.31 7.22 -3.98
CA GLN A 51 16.75 8.61 -3.94
C GLN A 51 15.52 9.48 -3.70
N LEU A 52 15.53 10.30 -2.65
CA LEU A 52 14.37 11.09 -2.21
C LEU A 52 13.71 11.87 -3.34
N VAL A 53 14.49 12.47 -4.24
CA VAL A 53 14.01 13.25 -5.40
C VAL A 53 13.23 12.42 -6.43
N ARG A 54 13.31 11.09 -6.38
CA ARG A 54 12.63 10.17 -7.30
C ARG A 54 11.44 9.48 -6.65
N LEU A 55 11.31 9.58 -5.32
CA LEU A 55 10.23 8.95 -4.58
C LEU A 55 9.00 9.85 -4.64
N ASN A 56 7.89 9.27 -5.07
CA ASN A 56 6.57 9.88 -5.06
C ASN A 56 5.52 8.77 -5.12
N GLU A 57 4.26 9.14 -4.91
CA GLU A 57 3.15 8.18 -4.91
C GLU A 57 3.09 7.33 -6.20
N GLY A 58 3.26 7.95 -7.37
CA GLY A 58 3.21 7.25 -8.65
C GLY A 58 4.31 6.18 -8.79
N PHE A 59 5.53 6.46 -8.31
CA PHE A 59 6.60 5.47 -8.22
C PHE A 59 6.17 4.28 -7.35
N PHE A 60 5.65 4.54 -6.15
CA PHE A 60 5.27 3.49 -5.22
C PHE A 60 4.06 2.69 -5.69
N GLU A 61 3.06 3.34 -6.30
CA GLU A 61 1.90 2.64 -6.86
C GLU A 61 2.33 1.67 -7.95
N GLN A 62 3.17 2.10 -8.91
CA GLN A 62 3.68 1.22 -9.95
C GLN A 62 4.48 0.03 -9.38
N ARG A 63 5.27 0.25 -8.33
CA ARG A 63 6.05 -0.83 -7.69
C ARG A 63 5.17 -1.78 -6.88
N MET A 64 4.15 -1.26 -6.23
CA MET A 64 3.17 -2.08 -5.52
C MET A 64 2.37 -2.93 -6.50
N GLU A 65 1.82 -2.34 -7.57
CA GLU A 65 1.07 -3.06 -8.60
C GLU A 65 1.93 -4.14 -9.26
N LYS A 66 3.21 -3.84 -9.56
CA LYS A 66 4.15 -4.84 -10.09
C LYS A 66 4.38 -6.00 -9.13
N LEU A 67 4.50 -5.73 -7.83
CA LEU A 67 4.73 -6.75 -6.82
C LEU A 67 3.46 -7.58 -6.52
N GLU A 68 2.28 -6.96 -6.53
CA GLU A 68 0.99 -7.64 -6.32
C GLU A 68 0.55 -8.50 -7.51
N ALA A 69 0.88 -8.08 -8.73
CA ALA A 69 0.64 -8.88 -9.93
C ALA A 69 1.51 -10.15 -9.99
N HIS A 70 2.55 -10.24 -9.16
CA HIS A 70 3.47 -11.36 -9.12
C HIS A 70 2.99 -12.45 -8.16
N VAL A 71 2.95 -13.70 -8.62
CA VAL A 71 2.58 -14.86 -7.80
C VAL A 71 3.85 -15.47 -7.20
N PRO A 72 4.11 -15.32 -5.89
CA PRO A 72 5.38 -15.73 -5.32
C PRO A 72 5.44 -17.23 -5.07
N ILE A 73 6.55 -17.86 -5.49
CA ILE A 73 6.93 -19.21 -5.05
C ILE A 73 7.86 -19.10 -3.83
N CYS A 74 8.80 -18.15 -3.88
CA CYS A 74 9.74 -17.79 -2.83
C CYS A 74 9.09 -16.81 -1.86
N THR A 75 8.06 -17.23 -1.12
CA THR A 75 7.23 -16.36 -0.27
C THR A 75 8.04 -15.54 0.74
N ASN A 76 9.10 -16.11 1.33
CA ASN A 76 9.96 -15.37 2.26
C ASN A 76 10.68 -14.18 1.59
N ALA A 77 11.26 -14.39 0.41
CA ALA A 77 11.92 -13.32 -0.34
C ALA A 77 10.92 -12.25 -0.79
N TYR A 78 9.74 -12.68 -1.23
CA TYR A 78 8.63 -11.80 -1.60
C TYR A 78 8.16 -10.91 -0.44
N GLU A 79 7.86 -11.49 0.71
CA GLU A 79 7.37 -10.74 1.87
C GLU A 79 8.43 -9.76 2.41
N ASN A 80 9.72 -10.13 2.37
CA ASN A 80 10.81 -9.20 2.68
C ASN A 80 10.94 -8.06 1.65
N ALA A 81 10.70 -8.33 0.35
CA ALA A 81 10.68 -7.30 -0.68
C ALA A 81 9.51 -6.33 -0.49
N LEU A 82 8.34 -6.82 -0.09
CA LEU A 82 7.18 -5.99 0.26
C LEU A 82 7.48 -5.11 1.49
N ALA A 83 8.05 -5.69 2.55
CA ALA A 83 8.46 -4.92 3.74
C ALA A 83 9.51 -3.87 3.38
N ARG A 84 10.43 -4.20 2.46
CA ARG A 84 11.42 -3.25 1.97
C ARG A 84 10.78 -2.06 1.24
N LEU A 85 9.78 -2.32 0.39
CA LEU A 85 9.00 -1.28 -0.27
C LEU A 85 8.23 -0.42 0.74
N HIS A 86 7.65 -1.04 1.77
CA HIS A 86 6.96 -0.34 2.85
C HIS A 86 7.90 0.57 3.66
N GLU A 87 9.12 0.11 3.96
CA GLU A 87 10.12 0.97 4.61
C GLU A 87 10.46 2.19 3.75
N LEU A 88 10.58 2.01 2.42
CA LEU A 88 10.84 3.11 1.50
C LEU A 88 9.68 4.11 1.44
N LEU A 89 8.43 3.63 1.53
CA LEU A 89 7.23 4.46 1.70
C LEU A 89 7.31 5.32 2.98
N LEU A 90 7.66 4.70 4.12
CA LEU A 90 7.79 5.41 5.40
C LEU A 90 8.90 6.46 5.37
N ILE A 91 10.05 6.16 4.74
CA ILE A 91 11.14 7.13 4.56
C ILE A 91 10.68 8.31 3.70
N CYS A 92 9.96 8.06 2.61
CA CYS A 92 9.43 9.11 1.76
C CYS A 92 8.40 10.00 2.49
N ALA A 93 7.44 9.38 3.20
CA ALA A 93 6.46 10.12 3.99
C ALA A 93 7.10 10.95 5.12
N ALA A 94 8.14 10.42 5.79
CA ALA A 94 8.92 11.19 6.76
C ALA A 94 9.64 12.38 6.12
N ASN A 95 10.21 12.19 4.92
CA ASN A 95 10.82 13.29 4.18
C ASN A 95 9.80 14.37 3.81
N TYR A 96 8.62 13.99 3.32
CA TYR A 96 7.54 14.94 3.04
C TYR A 96 7.09 15.68 4.31
N ALA A 97 6.95 14.98 5.44
CA ALA A 97 6.57 15.60 6.70
C ALA A 97 7.60 16.62 7.20
N ASN A 98 8.90 16.30 7.14
CA ASN A 98 9.97 17.23 7.50
C ASN A 98 10.03 18.48 6.61
N ASN A 99 9.47 18.41 5.41
CA ASN A 99 9.40 19.50 4.44
C ASN A 99 8.02 20.17 4.38
N CYS A 100 7.13 19.89 5.33
CA CYS A 100 5.77 20.43 5.36
C CYS A 100 4.97 20.15 4.07
N GLU A 101 5.28 19.06 3.36
CA GLU A 101 4.55 18.63 2.15
C GLU A 101 3.28 17.87 2.54
N TYR A 102 2.33 18.55 3.19
CA TYR A 102 1.15 17.94 3.82
C TYR A 102 0.30 17.12 2.86
N ALA A 103 0.08 17.61 1.64
CA ALA A 103 -0.69 16.91 0.63
C ALA A 103 -0.03 15.57 0.25
N ALA A 104 1.29 15.55 0.10
CA ALA A 104 2.04 14.36 -0.26
C ALA A 104 2.08 13.32 0.88
N VAL A 105 2.21 13.76 2.14
CA VAL A 105 1.99 12.87 3.29
C VAL A 105 0.55 12.35 3.30
N GLY A 106 -0.40 13.24 3.06
CA GLY A 106 -1.82 12.96 2.82
C GLY A 106 -2.04 11.80 1.87
N ASP A 107 -1.40 11.85 0.71
CA ASP A 107 -1.57 10.88 -0.36
C ASP A 107 -0.99 9.51 -0.03
N LEU A 108 0.12 9.47 0.68
CA LEU A 108 0.70 8.19 1.11
C LEU A 108 -0.07 7.56 2.28
N MET A 109 -0.68 8.35 3.16
CA MET A 109 -1.17 7.88 4.47
C MET A 109 -2.68 7.94 4.69
N PHE A 110 -3.37 8.92 4.12
CA PHE A 110 -4.74 9.26 4.53
C PHE A 110 -5.73 9.32 3.36
N ASN A 111 -5.30 9.82 2.20
CA ASN A 111 -6.17 10.02 1.03
C ASN A 111 -6.21 8.75 0.19
N PRO A 112 -7.37 8.07 0.08
CA PRO A 112 -7.49 6.90 -0.76
C PRO A 112 -7.21 7.25 -2.22
N ARG A 113 -6.52 6.34 -2.92
CA ARG A 113 -6.17 6.48 -4.35
C ARG A 113 -7.40 6.36 -5.25
N LEU A 114 -8.40 5.59 -4.84
CA LEU A 114 -9.66 5.44 -5.56
C LEU A 114 -10.83 5.33 -4.60
N THR A 115 -11.76 6.27 -4.72
CA THR A 115 -13.04 6.27 -4.01
C THR A 115 -14.18 6.33 -5.03
N LEU A 116 -15.14 5.42 -4.89
CA LEU A 116 -16.33 5.34 -5.72
C LEU A 116 -17.56 5.80 -4.92
N VAL A 117 -18.38 6.64 -5.55
CA VAL A 117 -19.64 7.12 -5.00
C VAL A 117 -20.78 6.43 -5.76
N HIS A 118 -21.42 5.48 -5.10
CA HIS A 118 -22.61 4.81 -5.62
C HIS A 118 -23.83 5.67 -5.34
N ILE A 119 -24.62 5.97 -6.37
CA ILE A 119 -25.83 6.79 -6.27
C ILE A 119 -27.03 5.87 -6.44
N ARG A 120 -28.04 5.98 -5.57
CA ARG A 120 -29.27 5.20 -5.65
C ARG A 120 -29.92 5.35 -7.02
N GLY A 121 -30.27 4.23 -7.64
CA GLY A 121 -30.90 4.20 -8.97
C GLY A 121 -29.93 4.38 -10.14
N CYS A 122 -28.63 4.64 -9.89
CA CYS A 122 -27.60 4.63 -10.91
C CYS A 122 -26.87 3.29 -10.91
N LYS A 123 -26.64 2.72 -12.10
CA LYS A 123 -25.94 1.45 -12.25
C LYS A 123 -24.43 1.59 -12.03
N GLU A 124 -23.85 2.64 -12.62
CA GLU A 124 -22.41 2.88 -12.55
C GLU A 124 -22.08 3.88 -11.44
N PRO A 125 -21.03 3.63 -10.63
CA PRO A 125 -20.57 4.58 -9.64
C PRO A 125 -19.89 5.78 -10.28
N VAL A 126 -19.90 6.91 -9.58
CA VAL A 126 -19.12 8.10 -9.94
C VAL A 126 -17.79 8.04 -9.20
N VAL A 127 -16.68 8.20 -9.93
CA VAL A 127 -15.35 8.31 -9.32
C VAL A 127 -15.26 9.64 -8.57
N LYS A 128 -14.88 9.60 -7.30
CA LYS A 128 -14.62 10.81 -6.52
C LYS A 128 -13.37 11.50 -7.05
N GLU A 129 -13.46 12.79 -7.34
CA GLU A 129 -12.28 13.60 -7.64
C GLU A 129 -11.42 13.71 -6.37
N ARG A 130 -10.14 13.31 -6.48
CA ARG A 130 -9.22 13.35 -5.33
C ARG A 130 -9.06 14.79 -4.86
N HIS A 131 -8.97 14.99 -3.54
CA HIS A 131 -8.90 16.30 -2.87
C HIS A 131 -10.12 17.23 -3.00
N MET A 132 -11.01 17.01 -3.98
CA MET A 132 -12.26 17.76 -4.05
C MET A 132 -13.23 17.29 -2.94
N PRO A 133 -13.84 18.20 -2.17
CA PRO A 133 -14.94 17.87 -1.28
C PRO A 133 -16.13 17.28 -2.05
N LEU A 134 -16.78 16.25 -1.51
CA LEU A 134 -17.97 15.66 -2.14
C LEU A 134 -19.11 16.69 -2.33
N THR A 135 -19.22 17.65 -1.40
CA THR A 135 -20.23 18.72 -1.49
C THR A 135 -20.00 19.65 -2.68
N GLU A 136 -18.75 19.79 -3.12
CA GLU A 136 -18.39 20.55 -4.31
C GLU A 136 -18.63 19.72 -5.58
N GLN A 137 -18.12 18.48 -5.62
CA GLN A 137 -18.28 17.58 -6.77
C GLN A 137 -19.76 17.31 -7.12
N PHE A 138 -20.63 17.25 -6.10
CA PHE A 138 -22.07 17.01 -6.26
C PHE A 138 -22.92 18.26 -6.06
N ARG A 139 -22.34 19.46 -6.19
CA ARG A 139 -23.04 20.73 -5.96
C ARG A 139 -24.31 20.88 -6.78
N TYR A 140 -24.34 20.33 -8.00
CA TYR A 140 -25.49 20.40 -8.91
C TYR A 140 -26.71 19.57 -8.45
N ARG A 141 -26.59 18.76 -7.40
CA ARG A 141 -27.67 17.89 -6.90
C ARG A 141 -28.69 18.64 -6.02
N ALA A 142 -28.33 19.81 -5.50
CA ALA A 142 -29.23 20.65 -4.71
C ALA A 142 -28.83 22.13 -4.79
N GLN A 143 -29.78 23.03 -4.52
CA GLN A 143 -29.54 24.48 -4.61
C GLN A 143 -28.70 25.05 -3.46
N THR A 144 -28.67 24.36 -2.31
CA THR A 144 -27.97 24.83 -1.11
C THR A 144 -26.95 23.79 -0.64
N HIS A 145 -25.89 24.24 0.03
CA HIS A 145 -24.87 23.35 0.60
C HIS A 145 -25.48 22.31 1.56
N ALA A 146 -26.40 22.73 2.43
CA ALA A 146 -27.12 21.83 3.34
C ALA A 146 -27.96 20.78 2.57
N GLY A 147 -28.58 21.20 1.46
CA GLY A 147 -29.30 20.29 0.56
C GLY A 147 -28.38 19.24 -0.06
N VAL A 148 -27.18 19.62 -0.51
CA VAL A 148 -26.19 18.67 -1.07
C VAL A 148 -25.74 17.68 0.00
N VAL A 149 -25.47 18.14 1.23
CA VAL A 149 -25.11 17.25 2.35
C VAL A 149 -26.24 16.26 2.66
N SER A 150 -27.49 16.73 2.70
CA SER A 150 -28.65 15.85 2.91
C SER A 150 -28.76 14.81 1.80
N TRP A 151 -28.63 15.23 0.54
CA TRP A 151 -28.68 14.33 -0.61
C TRP A 151 -27.55 13.29 -0.57
N LEU A 152 -26.30 13.70 -0.28
CA LEU A 152 -25.18 12.77 -0.14
C LEU A 152 -25.47 11.70 0.92
N LYS A 153 -26.05 12.08 2.07
CA LYS A 153 -26.37 11.14 3.15
C LYS A 153 -27.48 10.15 2.79
N THR A 154 -28.48 10.55 2.01
CA THR A 154 -29.67 9.72 1.75
C THR A 154 -29.59 8.93 0.44
N GLU A 155 -28.89 9.47 -0.57
CA GLU A 155 -28.88 8.91 -1.92
C GLU A 155 -27.54 8.29 -2.32
N THR A 156 -26.51 8.36 -1.47
CA THR A 156 -25.19 7.82 -1.83
C THR A 156 -24.60 6.83 -0.83
N THR A 157 -23.72 5.97 -1.33
CA THR A 157 -22.82 5.13 -0.52
C THR A 157 -21.41 5.29 -1.07
N VAL A 158 -20.45 5.51 -0.19
CA VAL A 158 -19.05 5.70 -0.55
C VAL A 158 -18.30 4.40 -0.32
N ARG A 159 -17.55 3.94 -1.32
CA ARG A 159 -16.67 2.78 -1.24
C ARG A 159 -15.24 3.18 -1.58
N ILE A 160 -14.29 2.75 -0.77
CA ILE A 160 -12.86 2.87 -1.06
C ILE A 160 -12.44 1.60 -1.81
N GLU A 161 -11.93 1.76 -3.03
CA GLU A 161 -11.43 0.65 -3.84
C GLU A 161 -9.91 0.52 -3.75
N LYS A 162 -9.20 1.64 -3.62
CA LYS A 162 -7.75 1.65 -3.39
C LYS A 162 -7.45 2.54 -2.18
N GLU A 163 -7.02 1.91 -1.09
CA GLU A 163 -6.57 2.59 0.14
C GLU A 163 -5.30 3.43 -0.09
N PRO A 164 -4.94 4.37 0.80
CA PRO A 164 -3.62 5.01 0.75
C PRO A 164 -2.49 3.97 0.85
N LEU A 165 -1.33 4.24 0.25
CA LEU A 165 -0.28 3.23 0.05
C LEU A 165 0.31 2.66 1.35
N ILE A 166 0.52 3.48 2.38
CA ILE A 166 1.07 3.03 3.66
C ILE A 166 0.08 2.10 4.40
N PRO A 167 -1.19 2.48 4.62
CA PRO A 167 -2.21 1.57 5.16
C PRO A 167 -2.35 0.27 4.35
N HIS A 168 -2.43 0.38 3.02
CA HIS A 168 -2.60 -0.75 2.12
C HIS A 168 -1.47 -1.77 2.28
N SER A 169 -0.22 -1.31 2.14
CA SER A 169 0.96 -2.17 2.25
C SER A 169 1.13 -2.74 3.67
N TYR A 170 0.82 -1.96 4.71
CA TYR A 170 0.80 -2.47 6.09
C TYR A 170 -0.25 -3.58 6.27
N GLY A 171 -1.44 -3.43 5.68
CA GLY A 171 -2.50 -4.43 5.71
C GLY A 171 -2.06 -5.77 5.13
N ILE A 172 -1.32 -5.75 4.02
CA ILE A 172 -0.74 -6.96 3.41
C ILE A 172 0.33 -7.55 4.34
N LEU A 173 1.25 -6.73 4.85
CA LEU A 173 2.33 -7.16 5.75
C LEU A 173 1.84 -7.73 7.08
N LYS A 174 0.70 -7.27 7.59
CA LYS A 174 0.12 -7.80 8.82
C LYS A 174 -0.29 -9.28 8.69
N ASN A 175 -0.58 -9.73 7.47
CA ASN A 175 -0.97 -11.10 7.19
C ASN A 175 0.21 -11.98 6.74
N SER A 176 1.42 -11.42 6.67
CA SER A 176 2.64 -12.14 6.30
C SER A 176 3.05 -13.14 7.39
N ARG A 177 3.66 -14.24 6.96
CA ARG A 177 4.18 -15.29 7.87
C ARG A 177 5.66 -15.10 8.21
N PHE A 178 6.42 -14.46 7.34
CA PHE A 178 7.87 -14.30 7.48
C PHE A 178 8.27 -12.95 8.08
N ILE A 179 7.36 -11.99 8.17
CA ILE A 179 7.62 -10.69 8.78
C ILE A 179 7.44 -10.74 10.29
N LEU A 180 8.49 -10.35 11.00
CA LEU A 180 8.50 -10.33 12.45
C LEU A 180 7.52 -9.29 13.00
N HIS A 181 6.78 -9.65 14.05
CA HIS A 181 5.85 -8.75 14.73
C HIS A 181 6.53 -7.44 15.19
N GLY A 182 7.78 -7.51 15.67
CA GLY A 182 8.54 -6.32 16.05
C GLY A 182 8.80 -5.34 14.91
N TYR A 183 8.83 -5.80 13.65
CA TYR A 183 8.89 -4.89 12.50
C TYR A 183 7.54 -4.19 12.30
N LEU A 184 6.41 -4.90 12.42
CA LEU A 184 5.08 -4.31 12.26
C LEU A 184 4.83 -3.23 13.32
N GLU A 185 5.17 -3.49 14.58
CA GLU A 185 5.05 -2.48 15.65
C GLU A 185 5.92 -1.25 15.38
N TYR A 186 7.15 -1.45 14.88
CA TYR A 186 8.01 -0.35 14.45
C TYR A 186 7.37 0.45 13.31
N ALA A 187 6.89 -0.20 12.25
CA ALA A 187 6.32 0.45 11.08
C ALA A 187 5.06 1.26 11.46
N ARG A 188 4.21 0.70 12.34
CA ARG A 188 3.05 1.40 12.88
C ARG A 188 3.44 2.61 13.73
N ALA A 189 4.38 2.45 14.65
CA ALA A 189 4.88 3.54 15.47
C ALA A 189 5.48 4.66 14.60
N ARG A 190 6.16 4.28 13.52
CA ARG A 190 6.72 5.22 12.56
C ARG A 190 5.66 6.01 11.80
N ALA A 191 4.61 5.35 11.33
CA ALA A 191 3.46 6.03 10.73
C ALA A 191 2.80 7.01 11.72
N VAL A 192 2.64 6.62 12.99
CA VAL A 192 2.09 7.51 14.03
C VAL A 192 2.98 8.74 14.24
N GLN A 193 4.31 8.58 14.29
CA GLN A 193 5.25 9.70 14.40
C GLN A 193 5.10 10.68 13.23
N ILE A 194 4.97 10.17 12.00
CA ILE A 194 4.77 11.01 10.81
C ILE A 194 3.47 11.81 10.91
N ALA A 195 2.37 11.15 11.30
CA ALA A 195 1.08 11.79 11.51
C ALA A 195 1.12 12.88 12.60
N GLN A 196 1.81 12.61 13.71
CA GLN A 196 1.99 13.56 14.81
C GLN A 196 2.80 14.78 14.38
N LEU A 197 3.90 14.57 13.63
CA LEU A 197 4.73 15.67 13.14
C LEU A 197 3.92 16.61 12.23
N ILE A 198 3.23 16.07 11.22
CA ILE A 198 2.44 16.93 10.32
C ILE A 198 1.34 17.68 11.04
N SER A 199 0.69 17.06 12.03
CA SER A 199 -0.34 17.72 12.84
C SER A 199 0.28 18.85 13.66
N SER A 200 1.42 18.60 14.29
CA SER A 200 2.12 19.61 15.10
C SER A 200 2.55 20.81 14.25
N LEU A 201 3.20 20.57 13.10
CA LEU A 201 3.67 21.63 12.21
C LEU A 201 2.50 22.44 11.63
N CYS A 202 1.42 21.77 11.25
CA CYS A 202 0.21 22.42 10.75
C CYS A 202 -0.46 23.27 11.85
N CYS A 203 -0.58 22.76 13.08
CA CYS A 203 -1.13 23.52 14.20
C CYS A 203 -0.27 24.74 14.59
N GLN A 204 1.03 24.70 14.33
CA GLN A 204 1.94 25.83 14.51
C GLN A 204 1.85 26.87 13.37
N GLY A 205 1.08 26.58 12.31
CA GLY A 205 0.82 27.51 11.22
C GLY A 205 1.88 27.51 10.11
N PHE A 206 2.76 26.51 10.06
CA PHE A 206 3.69 26.39 8.93
C PHE A 206 2.95 25.86 7.72
N GLU A 207 2.84 26.62 6.63
CA GLU A 207 2.15 26.16 5.42
C GLU A 207 3.09 25.35 4.51
N ASN A 208 4.38 25.69 4.53
CA ASN A 208 5.39 25.03 3.71
C ASN A 208 6.79 25.06 4.38
N ARG A 209 7.78 24.45 3.72
CA ARG A 209 9.18 24.38 4.20
C ARG A 209 9.82 25.77 4.40
N MET A 210 9.54 26.73 3.52
CA MET A 210 10.15 28.06 3.59
C MET A 210 9.66 28.83 4.82
N ASP A 211 8.39 28.66 5.20
CA ASP A 211 7.83 29.27 6.40
C ASP A 211 8.51 28.72 7.66
N LEU A 212 8.65 27.40 7.72
CA LEU A 212 9.36 26.72 8.80
C LEU A 212 10.82 27.20 8.89
N GLU A 213 11.53 27.29 7.77
CA GLU A 213 12.92 27.78 7.78
C GLU A 213 13.06 29.24 8.20
N THR A 214 12.13 30.10 7.77
CA THR A 214 12.10 31.50 8.14
C THR A 214 11.87 31.65 9.65
N TRP A 215 10.94 30.86 10.19
CA TRP A 215 10.71 30.79 11.63
C TRP A 215 11.93 30.26 12.39
N LEU A 216 12.54 29.15 11.96
CA LEU A 216 13.72 28.56 12.61
C LEU A 216 14.92 29.52 12.68
N ARG A 217 15.08 30.40 11.69
CA ARG A 217 16.15 31.42 11.66
C ARG A 217 15.93 32.56 12.65
N SER A 218 14.69 32.81 13.06
CA SER A 218 14.31 33.92 13.95
C SER A 218 13.94 33.47 15.36
N ALA A 219 13.64 32.19 15.55
CA ALA A 219 13.34 31.58 16.84
C ALA A 219 14.54 31.61 17.79
N ASN A 220 14.26 31.65 19.10
CA ASN A 220 15.31 31.46 20.10
C ASN A 220 15.81 30.00 20.10
N GLU A 221 16.94 29.76 20.75
CA GLU A 221 17.59 28.45 20.74
C GLU A 221 16.74 27.32 21.32
N ALA A 222 15.97 27.59 22.38
CA ALA A 222 15.14 26.58 23.04
C ALA A 222 13.98 26.14 22.14
N ASP A 223 13.27 27.09 21.54
CA ASP A 223 12.15 26.80 20.63
C ASP A 223 12.63 26.13 19.34
N ARG A 224 13.76 26.58 18.80
CA ARG A 224 14.39 25.95 17.64
C ARG A 224 14.76 24.49 17.94
N ALA A 225 15.43 24.24 19.07
CA ALA A 225 15.82 22.90 19.47
C ALA A 225 14.60 21.99 19.68
N LEU A 226 13.51 22.52 20.25
CA LEU A 226 12.25 21.79 20.41
C LEU A 226 11.70 21.33 19.05
N VAL A 227 11.58 22.23 18.08
CA VAL A 227 11.06 21.89 16.74
C VAL A 227 12.01 20.96 15.99
N GLU A 228 13.31 21.23 15.99
CA GLU A 228 14.31 20.37 15.33
C GLU A 228 14.33 18.95 15.93
N SER A 229 14.15 18.82 17.24
CA SER A 229 14.08 17.50 17.91
C SER A 229 12.84 16.69 17.53
N SER A 230 11.78 17.35 17.04
CA SER A 230 10.56 16.69 16.56
C SER A 230 10.66 16.20 15.11
N LEU A 231 11.63 16.71 14.34
CA LEU A 231 11.85 16.28 12.96
C LEU A 231 12.27 14.80 12.93
N ILE A 232 11.80 14.10 11.90
CA ILE A 232 11.91 12.66 11.81
C ILE A 232 13.23 12.28 11.12
N PRO A 233 14.18 11.57 11.78
CA PRO A 233 15.44 11.19 11.16
C PRO A 233 15.23 10.20 10.00
N LEU A 234 15.83 10.42 8.83
CA LEU A 234 15.69 9.51 7.69
C LEU A 234 16.67 8.33 7.79
N ASP A 235 16.31 7.31 8.57
CA ASP A 235 17.12 6.09 8.74
C ASP A 235 16.89 5.07 7.61
N TRP A 236 17.96 4.81 6.86
CA TRP A 236 17.98 3.84 5.75
C TRP A 236 18.46 2.45 6.16
N GLN A 237 18.85 2.24 7.41
CA GLN A 237 19.44 0.99 7.86
C GLN A 237 18.46 -0.18 7.72
N ARG A 238 17.19 0.02 8.08
CA ARG A 238 16.16 -1.02 7.94
C ARG A 238 15.89 -1.38 6.49
N PHE A 239 15.77 -0.38 5.63
CA PHE A 239 15.62 -0.58 4.18
C PHE A 239 16.75 -1.45 3.61
N ARG A 240 18.00 -1.18 4.01
CA ARG A 240 19.16 -1.98 3.59
C ARG A 240 19.17 -3.38 4.21
N ARG A 241 18.80 -3.53 5.48
CA ARG A 241 18.72 -4.83 6.17
C ARG A 241 17.66 -5.74 5.52
N LEU A 242 16.52 -5.18 5.14
CA LEU A 242 15.47 -5.90 4.40
C LEU A 242 15.96 -6.33 3.01
N GLY A 243 16.69 -5.46 2.29
CA GLY A 243 17.35 -5.83 1.03
C GLY A 243 18.30 -7.03 1.19
N ALA A 244 19.12 -7.04 2.24
CA ALA A 244 20.00 -8.16 2.54
C ALA A 244 19.26 -9.44 2.97
N LEU A 245 18.06 -9.34 3.55
CA LEU A 245 17.20 -10.49 3.84
C LEU A 245 16.64 -11.10 2.56
N VAL A 246 16.22 -10.28 1.60
CA VAL A 246 15.80 -10.73 0.27
C VAL A 246 16.94 -11.49 -0.41
N ASP A 247 18.14 -10.90 -0.48
CA ASP A 247 19.29 -11.54 -1.14
C ASP A 247 19.65 -12.90 -0.50
N ARG A 248 19.60 -12.99 0.84
CA ARG A 248 19.83 -14.25 1.56
C ARG A 248 18.78 -15.30 1.22
N ALA A 249 17.49 -14.93 1.19
CA ALA A 249 16.41 -15.85 0.85
C ALA A 249 16.53 -16.35 -0.59
N LEU A 250 16.87 -15.47 -1.53
CA LEU A 250 17.11 -15.84 -2.93
C LEU A 250 18.32 -16.76 -3.08
N HIS A 251 19.40 -16.53 -2.33
CA HIS A 251 20.58 -17.40 -2.34
C HIS A 251 20.26 -18.81 -1.81
N GLN A 252 19.51 -18.90 -0.71
CA GLN A 252 19.11 -20.20 -0.13
C GLN A 252 18.30 -21.04 -1.13
N MET A 253 17.35 -20.42 -1.85
CA MET A 253 16.54 -21.10 -2.85
C MET A 253 17.35 -21.58 -4.06
N ARG A 254 18.43 -20.87 -4.44
CA ARG A 254 19.33 -21.31 -5.51
C ARG A 254 20.18 -22.52 -5.12
N VAL A 255 20.60 -22.58 -3.86
CA VAL A 255 21.51 -23.64 -3.37
C VAL A 255 20.74 -24.91 -2.96
N ASN A 256 19.54 -24.78 -2.41
CA ASN A 256 18.71 -25.92 -1.98
C ASN A 256 17.25 -25.77 -2.47
N PRO A 257 16.95 -26.12 -3.73
CA PRO A 257 15.60 -26.03 -4.27
C PRO A 257 14.65 -27.15 -3.79
N ILE A 258 15.12 -28.07 -2.94
CA ILE A 258 14.43 -29.32 -2.57
C ILE A 258 13.26 -29.09 -1.58
N PHE A 259 13.12 -27.91 -0.98
CA PHE A 259 12.07 -27.59 -0.01
C PHE A 259 10.87 -26.82 -0.61
N LEU A 260 10.46 -27.19 -1.84
CA LEU A 260 9.17 -26.80 -2.41
C LEU A 260 8.07 -27.77 -1.99
#